data_AF-A0A8S2TCD4-F1
#
_entry.id   AF-A0A8S2TCD4-F1
#
_cell.length_a   1.000
_cell.length_b   1.000
_cell.length_c   1.000
_cell.angle_alpha   90.00
_cell.angle_beta   90.00
_cell.angle_gamma   90.00
#
_symmetry.space_group_name_H-M   'P 1'
#
loop_
_entity.id
_entity.type
_entity.pdbx_description
1 polymer ?
#
loop_
_entity_poly.entity_id
_entity_poly.type
_entity_poly.pdbx_seq_one_letter_code
_entity_poly.pdbx_strand_id
1 'polypeptide(L)' 'MICPPYKICSEQATGPVCTCPANKVGTFCQYNNPCNQSSSICHNGGTCVSSNTDPPISSCHCREDY' A
#
# COMPACT_ATOMS: atom_id res chain seq x y z
N MET A 1 6.36 -20.61 16.82
CA MET A 1 5.29 -20.26 15.84
C MET A 1 5.92 -20.14 14.47
N ILE A 2 5.21 -20.56 13.41
CA ILE A 2 5.69 -20.45 12.03
C ILE A 2 4.77 -19.50 11.29
N CYS A 3 5.33 -18.45 10.68
CA CYS A 3 4.55 -17.49 9.90
C CYS A 3 4.24 -18.02 8.49
N PRO A 4 3.12 -17.59 7.88
CA PRO A 4 2.87 -17.82 6.46
C PRO A 4 4.00 -17.28 5.59
N PRO A 5 4.15 -17.79 4.35
CA PRO A 5 5.09 -17.21 3.40
C PRO A 5 4.84 -15.70 3.23
N TYR A 6 5.91 -14.94 2.99
CA TYR A 6 5.91 -13.47 2.85
C TYR A 6 5.67 -12.66 4.13
N LYS A 7 5.31 -13.30 5.24
CA LYS A 7 5.23 -12.66 6.57
C LYS A 7 6.50 -12.88 7.38
N ILE A 8 6.80 -11.91 8.22
CA ILE A 8 7.92 -11.96 9.16
C ILE A 8 7.40 -12.08 10.58
N CYS A 9 8.16 -12.77 11.43
CA CYS A 9 7.91 -12.81 12.86
C CYS A 9 8.43 -11.51 13.48
N SER A 10 7.56 -10.78 14.17
CA SER A 10 7.89 -9.55 14.89
C SER A 10 7.53 -9.74 16.36
N GLU A 11 8.44 -9.38 17.27
CA GLU A 11 8.19 -9.40 18.70
C GLU A 11 7.43 -8.15 19.12
N GLN A 12 6.18 -8.31 19.58
CA GLN A 12 5.37 -7.24 20.13
C GLN A 12 5.16 -7.43 21.64
N ALA A 13 4.70 -6.37 22.32
CA ALA A 13 4.50 -6.36 23.77
C ALA A 13 3.52 -7.44 24.28
N THR A 14 2.59 -7.88 23.43
CA THR A 14 1.60 -8.94 23.75
C THR A 14 2.06 -10.33 23.32
N GLY A 15 3.27 -10.47 22.76
CA GLY A 15 3.82 -11.71 22.22
C GLY A 15 4.23 -11.61 20.75
N PRO A 16 4.84 -12.67 20.21
CA PRO A 16 5.29 -12.70 18.82
C PRO A 16 4.09 -12.76 17.86
N VAL A 17 4.14 -11.95 16.79
CA VAL A 17 3.08 -11.85 15.78
C VAL A 17 3.66 -11.93 14.37
N CYS A 18 2.86 -12.43 13.43
CA CYS A 18 3.23 -12.48 12.01
C CYS A 18 2.74 -11.22 11.29
N THR A 19 3.66 -10.34 10.93
CA THR A 19 3.38 -9.07 10.25
C THR A 19 3.94 -9.07 8.84
N CYS A 20 3.41 -8.19 7.99
CA CYS A 20 4.04 -7.93 6.70
C CYS A 20 5.31 -7.07 6.89
N PRO A 21 6.28 -7.18 5.95
CA PRO A 21 7.36 -6.22 5.84
C PRO A 21 6.83 -4.79 5.69
N ALA A 22 7.69 -3.80 5.93
CA ALA A 22 7.31 -2.38 5.82
C ALA A 22 6.63 -2.07 4.48
N ASN A 23 5.59 -1.22 4.54
CA ASN A 23 4.80 -0.74 3.38
C ASN A 23 3.99 -1.81 2.64
N LYS A 24 3.94 -3.05 3.15
CA LYS A 24 3.11 -4.14 2.64
C LYS A 24 1.97 -4.45 3.60
N VAL A 25 0.82 -4.82 3.04
CA VAL A 25 -0.43 -5.05 3.79
C VAL A 25 -1.17 -6.26 3.22
N GLY A 26 -2.16 -6.76 3.97
CA GLY A 26 -3.03 -7.84 3.54
C GLY A 26 -2.48 -9.24 3.80
N THR A 27 -3.20 -10.24 3.29
CA THR A 27 -2.89 -11.66 3.50
C THR A 27 -1.58 -12.08 2.82
N PHE A 28 -1.30 -11.51 1.64
CA PHE A 28 -0.13 -11.86 0.81
C PHE A 28 0.99 -10.82 0.87
N CYS A 29 0.89 -9.84 1.78
CA CYS A 29 1.85 -8.74 1.88
C CYS A 29 2.07 -8.05 0.53
N GLN A 30 0.97 -7.70 -0.13
CA GLN A 30 0.98 -6.83 -1.30
C GLN A 30 1.22 -5.37 -0.90
N TYR A 31 1.65 -4.54 -1.84
CA TYR A 31 1.66 -3.10 -1.59
C TYR A 31 0.25 -2.56 -1.47
N ASN A 32 0.08 -1.58 -0.59
CA ASN A 32 -1.16 -0.82 -0.57
C ASN A 32 -1.28 -0.01 -1.88
N ASN A 33 -2.51 0.20 -2.36
CA ASN A 33 -2.72 1.07 -3.50
C ASN A 33 -2.35 2.51 -3.09
N PRO A 34 -1.39 3.17 -3.76
CA PRO A 34 -0.96 4.51 -3.41
C PRO A 34 -2.10 5.55 -3.55
N CYS A 35 -3.09 5.30 -4.40
CA CYS A 35 -4.29 6.14 -4.52
C CYS A 35 -5.28 5.98 -3.36
N ASN A 36 -5.27 4.85 -2.64
CA ASN A 36 -6.16 4.66 -1.48
C ASN A 36 -5.70 5.44 -0.25
N GLN A 37 -4.40 5.75 -0.16
CA GLN A 37 -3.87 6.48 0.99
C GLN A 37 -4.24 7.95 0.97
N SER A 38 -4.69 8.47 -0.16
CA SER A 38 -4.99 9.88 -0.27
C SER A 38 -5.97 10.13 -1.40
N SER A 39 -7.24 10.20 -1.01
CA SER A 39 -8.24 11.00 -1.76
C SER A 39 -7.82 12.48 -1.90
N SER A 40 -6.65 12.88 -1.37
CA SER A 40 -6.08 14.23 -1.39
C SER A 40 -4.74 14.35 -2.17
N ILE A 41 -4.19 13.28 -2.78
CA ILE A 41 -2.93 13.39 -3.57
C ILE A 41 -3.16 14.21 -4.83
N CYS A 42 -4.31 14.03 -5.48
CA CYS A 42 -4.64 14.75 -6.70
C CYS A 42 -5.55 15.94 -6.36
N HIS A 43 -5.00 17.15 -6.49
CA HIS A 43 -5.74 18.39 -6.29
C HIS A 43 -6.69 18.68 -7.46
N ASN A 44 -7.61 19.63 -7.26
CA ASN A 44 -8.53 20.14 -8.29
C ASN A 44 -9.41 19.08 -8.97
N GLY A 45 -9.74 18.01 -8.24
CA GLY A 45 -10.57 16.91 -8.76
C GLY A 45 -9.85 16.03 -9.79
N GLY A 46 -8.52 16.06 -9.85
CA GLY A 46 -7.72 15.15 -10.65
C GLY A 46 -7.93 13.68 -10.26
N THR A 47 -7.78 12.79 -11.24
CA THR A 47 -7.97 11.34 -11.05
C THR A 47 -6.64 10.70 -10.68
N CYS A 48 -6.59 10.02 -9.54
CA CYS A 48 -5.41 9.23 -9.17
C CYS A 48 -5.40 7.90 -9.92
N VAL A 49 -4.26 7.57 -10.51
CA VAL A 49 -4.01 6.31 -11.22
C VAL A 49 -2.80 5.63 -10.59
N SER A 50 -2.92 4.33 -10.30
CA SER A 50 -1.83 3.52 -9.76
C SER A 50 -1.19 2.66 -10.85
N SER A 51 0.14 2.72 -10.97
CA SER A 51 0.93 1.87 -11.86
C SER A 51 1.12 0.47 -11.26
N ASN A 52 1.14 -0.55 -12.12
CA ASN A 52 1.43 -1.95 -11.77
C ASN A 52 2.93 -2.22 -11.60
N THR A 53 3.67 -1.27 -11.01
CA THR A 53 5.09 -1.43 -10.67
C THR A 53 5.25 -2.06 -9.28
N ASP A 54 6.42 -2.63 -8.99
CA ASP A 54 6.80 -3.11 -7.65
C ASP A 54 7.97 -2.23 -7.15
N PRO A 55 7.75 -1.21 -6.30
CA PRO A 55 6.48 -0.81 -5.67
C PRO A 55 5.52 -0.03 -6.60
N PRO A 56 4.20 0.00 -6.32
CA PRO A 56 3.23 0.72 -7.13
C PRO A 56 3.40 2.24 -6.95
N ILE A 57 3.39 2.96 -8.07
CA ILE A 57 3.53 4.42 -8.11
C ILE A 57 2.17 5.04 -8.43
N SER A 58 1.78 6.10 -7.75
CA SER A 58 0.60 6.92 -8.11
C SER A 58 0.99 8.05 -9.07
N SER A 59 0.18 8.26 -10.11
CA SER A 59 0.18 9.46 -10.95
C SER A 59 -1.17 10.17 -10.86
N CYS A 60 -1.18 11.49 -11.04
CA CYS A 60 -2.40 12.27 -11.15
C CYS A 60 -2.65 12.63 -12.60
N HIS A 61 -3.85 12.34 -13.08
CA HIS A 61 -4.33 12.80 -14.36
C HIS A 61 -5.29 13.96 -14.14
N CYS A 62 -5.02 15.09 -14.80
CA CYS A 62 -5.95 16.21 -14.84
C CYS A 62 -7.26 15.78 -15.52
N ARG A 63 -8.36 16.45 -15.18
CA ARG A 63 -9.57 16.35 -15.98
C ARG A 63 -9.35 17.11 -17.29
N GLU A 64 -10.02 16.67 -18.36
CA GLU A 64 -9.96 17.32 -19.68
C GLU A 64 -10.34 18.82 -19.65
N ASP A 65 -10.99 19.28 -18.58
CA ASP A 65 -11.48 20.65 -18.41
C ASP A 65 -10.49 21.62 -17.71
N TYR A 66 -9.25 21.19 -17.42
CA TYR A 66 -8.22 21.97 -16.70
C TYR A 66 -6.83 21.91 -17.34
#